data_AF-A0A850CJD7-F1
#
_entry.id   AF-A0A850CJD7-F1
#
_cell.length_a   1.000
_cell.length_b   1.000
_cell.length_c   1.000
_cell.angle_alpha   90.00
_cell.angle_beta   90.00
_cell.angle_gamma   90.00
#
_symmetry.space_group_name_H-M   'P 1'
#
loop_
_entity.id
_entity.type
_entity.pdbx_description
1 polymer ?
#
loop_
_entity_poly.entity_id
_entity_poly.type
_entity_poly.pdbx_seq_one_letter_code
_entity_poly.pdbx_strand_id
1 'polypeptide(L)'
;AELFDDDAASAEAAELEVGVLPSRLHDAVVARVAAVVEEAGLTVPDSSTWRSRGGREGVHSRPMGYLLAEMQHIARSHPGAKW
;
A
#
# COMPACT_ATOMS: atom_id res chain seq x y z
N ALA A 1 -3.68 -4.98 6.48
CA ALA A 1 -3.03 -4.42 7.68
C ALA A 1 -2.39 -3.07 7.35
N GLU A 2 -1.28 -3.05 6.60
CA GLU A 2 -0.61 -1.79 6.21
C GLU A 2 -1.53 -0.73 5.59
N LEU A 3 -2.51 -1.15 4.77
CA LEU A 3 -3.45 -0.25 4.12
C LEU A 3 -4.16 0.72 5.09
N PHE A 4 -4.37 0.32 6.34
CA PHE A 4 -5.13 1.08 7.34
C PHE A 4 -4.28 1.54 8.53
N ASP A 5 -2.96 1.40 8.43
CA ASP A 5 -2.05 1.88 9.46
C ASP A 5 -1.83 3.38 9.31
N ASP A 6 -2.07 4.11 10.39
CA ASP A 6 -1.72 5.53 10.51
C ASP A 6 -0.23 5.63 10.84
N ASP A 7 0.54 6.25 9.94
CA ASP A 7 1.93 6.64 10.17
C ASP A 7 2.06 8.14 10.46
N ALA A 8 3.27 8.59 10.83
CA ALA A 8 3.52 9.98 11.17
C ALA A 8 3.16 10.96 10.04
N ALA A 9 3.46 10.60 8.78
CA ALA A 9 3.16 11.45 7.64
C ALA A 9 1.64 11.55 7.40
N SER A 10 0.91 10.45 7.59
CA SER A 10 -0.55 10.44 7.47
C SER A 10 -1.26 11.20 8.59
N ALA A 11 -0.71 11.15 9.81
CA ALA A 11 -1.22 11.92 10.95
C ALA A 11 -1.03 13.43 10.73
N GLU A 12 0.16 13.85 10.31
CA GLU A 12 0.47 15.24 9.98
C GLU A 12 -0.41 15.74 8.82
N ALA A 13 -0.54 14.94 7.75
CA ALA A 13 -1.38 15.30 6.62
C ALA A 13 -2.86 15.45 6.99
N ALA A 14 -3.37 14.62 7.91
CA ALA A 14 -4.74 14.71 8.42
C ALA A 14 -4.94 15.95 9.30
N GLU A 15 -3.97 16.33 10.13
CA GLU A 15 -4.00 17.54 10.95
C GLU A 15 -4.01 18.81 10.08
N LEU A 16 -3.25 18.80 8.99
CA LEU A 16 -3.20 19.90 8.02
C LEU A 16 -4.37 19.89 7.02
N GLU A 17 -5.32 18.95 7.14
CA GLU A 17 -6.46 18.78 6.23
C GLU A 17 -6.07 18.56 4.75
N VAL A 18 -4.85 18.07 4.48
CA VAL A 18 -4.35 17.74 3.13
C VAL A 18 -4.32 16.24 2.85
N GLY A 19 -4.61 15.43 3.87
CA GLY A 19 -4.70 13.98 3.79
C GLY A 19 -5.74 13.42 4.73
N VAL A 20 -5.78 12.10 4.83
CA VAL A 20 -6.69 11.38 5.73
C VAL A 20 -5.89 10.38 6.55
N LEU A 21 -6.38 10.07 7.76
CA LEU A 21 -5.93 8.90 8.50
C LEU A 21 -6.40 7.63 7.76
N PRO A 22 -5.49 6.76 7.27
CA PRO A 22 -5.86 5.53 6.59
C PRO A 22 -6.80 4.64 7.41
N SER A 23 -6.68 4.64 8.74
CA SER A 23 -7.54 3.89 9.65
C SER A 23 -9.03 4.22 9.48
N ARG A 24 -9.37 5.48 9.16
CA ARG A 24 -10.76 5.93 8.93
C ARG A 24 -11.40 5.31 7.70
N LEU A 25 -10.60 4.76 6.78
CA LEU A 25 -11.09 4.10 5.57
C LEU A 25 -11.42 2.61 5.80
N HIS A 26 -11.04 2.03 6.94
CA HIS A 26 -11.13 0.59 7.22
C HIS A 26 -12.53 0.04 6.94
N ASP A 27 -13.55 0.53 7.65
CA ASP A 27 -14.88 -0.07 7.61
C ASP A 27 -15.54 0.09 6.24
N ALA A 28 -15.37 1.25 5.61
CA ALA A 28 -15.91 1.50 4.27
C ALA A 28 -15.26 0.59 3.21
N VAL A 29 -13.93 0.41 3.28
CA VAL A 29 -13.21 -0.48 2.35
C VAL A 29 -13.56 -1.94 2.60
N VAL A 30 -13.60 -2.39 3.86
CA VAL A 30 -13.95 -3.76 4.22
C VAL A 30 -15.37 -4.10 3.76
N ALA A 31 -16.35 -3.23 4.03
CA ALA A 31 -17.72 -3.43 3.58
C ALA A 31 -17.82 -3.51 2.05
N ARG A 32 -17.11 -2.64 1.33
CA ARG A 32 -17.09 -2.64 -0.14
C ARG A 32 -16.45 -3.90 -0.70
N VAL A 33 -15.31 -4.34 -0.16
CA VAL A 33 -14.63 -5.56 -0.61
C VAL A 33 -15.48 -6.79 -0.31
N ALA A 34 -16.09 -6.87 0.87
CA ALA A 34 -16.98 -7.98 1.24
C ALA A 34 -18.16 -8.12 0.27
N ALA A 35 -18.81 -7.01 -0.08
CA ALA A 35 -19.92 -7.01 -1.04
C ALA A 35 -19.49 -7.53 -2.42
N VAL A 36 -18.31 -7.14 -2.92
CA VAL A 36 -17.78 -7.61 -4.21
C VAL A 36 -17.44 -9.10 -4.16
N VAL A 37 -16.88 -9.58 -3.05
CA VAL A 37 -16.55 -11.01 -2.85
C VAL A 37 -17.82 -11.85 -2.81
N GLU A 38 -18.87 -11.39 -2.11
CA GLU A 38 -20.17 -12.05 -2.05
C GLU A 38 -20.86 -12.07 -3.42
N GLU A 39 -20.85 -10.95 -4.16
CA GLU A 39 -21.39 -10.87 -5.52
C GLU A 39 -20.70 -11.87 -6.47
N ALA A 40 -19.41 -12.14 -6.26
CA ALA A 40 -18.65 -13.14 -7.01
C ALA A 40 -18.96 -14.60 -6.57
N GLY A 41 -19.85 -14.82 -5.60
CA GLY A 41 -20.16 -16.15 -5.05
C GLY A 41 -19.03 -16.75 -4.22
N LEU A 42 -18.13 -15.91 -3.70
CA LEU A 42 -16.97 -16.32 -2.90
C LEU A 42 -17.17 -15.98 -1.42
N THR A 43 -16.38 -16.61 -0.56
CA THR A 43 -16.35 -16.33 0.88
C THR A 43 -15.14 -15.46 1.22
N VAL A 44 -15.35 -14.42 2.03
CA VAL A 44 -14.24 -13.61 2.57
C VAL A 44 -13.39 -14.49 3.48
N PRO A 45 -12.06 -14.55 3.29
CA PRO A 45 -11.17 -15.32 4.17
C PRO A 45 -11.19 -14.79 5.60
N ASP A 46 -10.95 -15.68 6.57
CA ASP A 46 -10.72 -15.28 7.95
C ASP A 46 -9.53 -14.32 8.06
N SER A 47 -9.56 -13.47 9.09
CA SER A 47 -8.48 -12.53 9.37
C SER A 47 -7.16 -13.27 9.56
N SER A 48 -6.16 -12.95 8.74
CA SER A 48 -4.82 -13.51 8.89
C SER A 48 -4.15 -13.05 10.18
N THR A 49 -3.46 -13.96 10.87
CA THR A 49 -2.55 -13.64 11.97
C THR A 49 -1.29 -12.91 11.47
N TRP A 50 -0.96 -13.07 10.18
CA TRP A 50 0.15 -12.40 9.55
C TRP A 50 -0.25 -11.03 9.01
N ARG A 51 0.58 -10.02 9.28
CA ARG A 51 0.36 -8.65 8.82
C ARG A 51 1.57 -8.16 8.05
N SER A 52 1.44 -8.02 6.73
CA SER A 52 2.39 -7.24 5.93
C SER A 52 2.39 -5.79 6.40
N ARG A 53 3.58 -5.26 6.71
CA ARG A 53 3.87 -3.89 7.17
C ARG A 53 5.30 -3.51 6.78
N GLY A 54 5.61 -2.22 6.82
CA GLY A 54 6.95 -1.66 6.67
C GLY A 54 7.27 -1.14 5.27
N GLY A 55 6.37 -1.31 4.30
CA GLY A 55 6.54 -0.76 2.96
C GLY A 55 6.67 0.76 2.95
N ARG A 56 5.91 1.48 3.79
CA ARG A 56 6.07 2.94 3.97
C ARG A 56 7.37 3.36 4.65
N GLU A 57 8.06 2.42 5.30
CA GLU A 57 9.37 2.61 5.94
C GLU A 57 10.53 2.11 5.06
N GLY A 58 10.25 1.71 3.80
CA GLY A 58 11.24 1.16 2.88
C GLY A 58 11.57 -0.32 3.10
N VAL A 59 10.86 -1.00 4.01
CA VAL A 59 11.00 -2.45 4.25
C VAL A 59 10.08 -3.21 3.30
N HIS A 60 10.59 -3.50 2.11
CA HIS A 60 9.84 -4.19 1.07
C HIS A 60 10.09 -5.71 1.05
N SER A 61 9.14 -6.44 0.46
CA SER A 61 9.35 -7.84 0.12
C SER A 61 10.39 -7.98 -1.00
N ARG A 62 11.00 -9.17 -1.09
CA ARG A 62 12.05 -9.52 -2.07
C ARG A 62 11.75 -9.08 -3.53
N PRO A 63 10.52 -9.19 -4.07
CA PRO A 63 10.22 -8.78 -5.44
C PRO A 63 10.55 -7.32 -5.77
N MET A 64 10.48 -6.39 -4.80
CA MET A 64 10.74 -4.97 -5.05
C MET A 64 12.15 -4.72 -5.61
N GLY A 65 13.16 -5.47 -5.15
CA GLY A 65 14.52 -5.34 -5.66
C GLY A 65 14.63 -5.64 -7.16
N TYR A 66 13.94 -6.67 -7.64
CA TYR A 66 13.93 -7.03 -9.05
C TYR A 66 13.16 -6.01 -9.90
N LEU A 67 12.01 -5.54 -9.42
CA LEU A 67 11.22 -4.52 -10.10
C LEU A 67 12.03 -3.23 -10.31
N LEU A 68 12.69 -2.74 -9.26
CA LEU A 68 13.49 -1.53 -9.35
C LEU A 68 14.74 -1.72 -10.23
N ALA A 69 15.36 -2.89 -10.20
CA ALA A 69 16.51 -3.18 -11.06
C ALA A 69 16.15 -3.07 -12.55
N GLU A 70 14.99 -3.62 -12.94
CA GLU A 70 14.49 -3.54 -14.31
C GLU A 70 14.03 -2.12 -14.66
N MET A 71 13.14 -1.54 -13.85
CA MET A 71 12.57 -0.21 -14.11
C MET A 71 13.64 0.88 -14.25
N GLN A 72 14.73 0.77 -13.48
CA GLN A 72 15.75 1.80 -13.40
C GLN A 72 16.98 1.48 -14.25
N HIS A 73 16.99 0.36 -15.00
CA HIS A 73 18.17 -0.09 -15.74
C HIS A 73 18.72 0.97 -16.70
N ILE A 74 17.89 1.51 -17.57
CA ILE A 74 18.31 2.49 -18.59
C ILE A 74 18.74 3.81 -17.94
N ALA A 75 17.96 4.30 -16.98
CA ALA A 75 18.24 5.55 -16.28
C ALA A 75 19.55 5.49 -15.46
N ARG A 76 19.85 4.34 -14.83
CA ARG A 76 21.10 4.12 -14.09
C ARG A 76 22.30 3.91 -15.00
N SER A 77 22.09 3.31 -16.18
CA SER A 77 23.16 3.08 -17.18
C SER A 77 23.57 4.35 -17.92
N HIS A 78 22.68 5.35 -18.03
CA HIS A 78 22.95 6.59 -18.77
C HIS A 78 22.57 7.85 -17.95
N PRO A 79 23.33 8.21 -16.91
CA PRO A 79 23.05 9.39 -16.09
C PRO A 79 23.07 10.70 -16.90
N GLY A 80 22.04 11.53 -16.75
CA GLY A 80 21.94 12.84 -17.41
C GLY A 80 21.38 12.82 -18.85
N ALA A 81 21.06 11.64 -19.39
CA ALA A 81 20.33 11.53 -20.64
C ALA A 81 18.92 12.14 -20.53
N LYS A 82 18.40 12.60 -21.67
CA LYS A 82 17.06 13.21 -21.80
C LYS A 82 16.19 12.29 -22.64
N TRP A 83 14.95 12.11 -22.20
CA TRP A 83 13.90 11.30 -22.82
C TRP A 83 12.58 12.04 -22.67
#